data_AF-A0A6G2JV70-F1
#
_entry.id   AF-A0A6G2JV70-F1
#
_cell.length_a   1.000
_cell.length_b   1.000
_cell.length_c   1.000
_cell.angle_alpha   90.00
_cell.angle_beta   90.00
_cell.angle_gamma   90.00
#
_symmetry.space_group_name_H-M   'P 1'
#
loop_
_entity.id
_entity.type
_entity.pdbx_description
1 polymer ?
#
loop_
_entity_poly.entity_id
_entity_poly.type
_entity_poly.pdbx_seq_one_letter_code
_entity_poly.pdbx_strand_id
1 'polypeptide(L)'
;MQIPHPPLDATDRRIGAPAGKVLLAGALGLALAIVLNSQQLLREAQQKPFGWERDVSVAVWEPVEGAASAAGAHLPRLWADEAFGRDVSDPGTMTDPLSSVAADEAVDEVGGAVADDPTRAGVVVADPATPAIAGAGSSDGDVATGAPATTMPWFPTSADPLRLHIMGDSMVQFFGHVMVGLANDTGVIEASTEHQLSSGLSRPDFYDWPTRIVEVLAAEDPDAVVLMFGGNDAQAIVVDGQIARRFSDAWVQEYSARVGHVMDLVTTDPDRVLLWVGQPIMEDPEYDARMQGVNEVFEAEAAKRNRVHYVDTRNLFRGPNGGFSRYVADADGQLADVRLTDGIHLSTIGGRWLSQVLLDELELFVDLSSGAQ
;
A
#
# COMPACT_ATOMS: atom_id res chain seq x y z
N MET A 1 -20.17 -32.07 -74.03
CA MET A 1 -21.27 -31.29 -73.42
C MET A 1 -20.61 -30.29 -72.49
N GLN A 2 -20.47 -29.04 -72.94
CA GLN A 2 -19.66 -28.01 -72.28
C GLN A 2 -20.61 -27.06 -71.56
N ILE A 3 -20.55 -27.03 -70.23
CA ILE A 3 -21.39 -26.16 -69.39
C ILE A 3 -20.70 -24.78 -69.32
N PRO A 4 -21.37 -23.68 -69.67
CA PRO A 4 -20.78 -22.34 -69.56
C PRO A 4 -20.84 -21.84 -68.11
N HIS A 5 -19.72 -21.34 -67.58
CA HIS A 5 -19.69 -20.62 -66.31
C HIS A 5 -20.14 -19.16 -66.51
N PRO A 6 -20.98 -18.58 -65.63
CA PRO A 6 -21.32 -17.16 -65.68
C PRO A 6 -20.14 -16.30 -65.21
N PRO A 7 -20.00 -15.06 -65.70
CA PRO A 7 -18.92 -14.16 -65.29
C PRO A 7 -19.13 -13.70 -63.83
N LEU A 8 -18.05 -13.73 -63.06
CA LEU A 8 -18.03 -13.15 -61.71
C LEU A 8 -18.02 -11.62 -61.83
N ASP A 9 -19.09 -11.00 -61.35
CA ASP A 9 -19.25 -9.56 -61.28
C ASP A 9 -18.30 -9.02 -60.19
N ALA A 10 -17.17 -8.47 -60.63
CA ALA A 10 -16.16 -7.88 -59.76
C ALA A 10 -16.59 -6.46 -59.35
N THR A 11 -17.57 -6.34 -58.46
CA THR A 11 -17.68 -5.12 -57.64
C THR A 11 -16.64 -5.20 -56.53
N ASP A 12 -15.44 -4.72 -56.85
CA ASP A 12 -14.36 -4.45 -55.89
C ASP A 12 -14.81 -3.33 -54.93
N ARG A 13 -15.59 -3.69 -53.91
CA ARG A 13 -15.75 -2.84 -52.73
C ARG A 13 -14.42 -2.90 -51.99
N ARG A 14 -13.59 -1.87 -52.15
CA ARG A 14 -12.41 -1.67 -51.31
C ARG A 14 -12.84 -1.57 -49.84
N ILE A 15 -12.79 -2.70 -49.14
CA ILE A 15 -12.95 -2.79 -47.69
C ILE A 15 -11.60 -2.35 -47.11
N GLY A 16 -11.38 -1.03 -47.02
CA GLY A 16 -10.15 -0.49 -46.47
C GLY A 16 -10.19 1.02 -46.39
N ALA A 17 -10.04 1.56 -45.18
CA ALA A 17 -9.82 2.98 -45.00
C ALA A 17 -8.44 3.37 -45.58
N PRO A 18 -8.31 4.54 -46.23
CA PRO A 18 -7.02 5.04 -46.69
C PRO A 18 -6.03 5.12 -45.51
N ALA A 19 -4.79 4.64 -45.71
CA ALA A 19 -3.77 4.58 -44.64
C ALA A 19 -3.58 5.91 -43.89
N GLY A 20 -3.68 7.05 -44.60
CA GLY A 20 -3.60 8.38 -43.97
C GLY A 20 -4.74 8.69 -42.99
N LYS A 21 -5.97 8.19 -43.24
CA LYS A 21 -7.09 8.35 -42.31
C LYS A 21 -6.93 7.48 -41.07
N VAL A 22 -6.37 6.28 -41.22
CA VAL A 22 -6.07 5.37 -40.11
C VAL A 22 -4.98 5.96 -39.21
N LEU A 23 -3.91 6.49 -39.80
CA LEU A 23 -2.83 7.15 -39.05
C LEU A 23 -3.32 8.40 -38.31
N LEU A 24 -4.14 9.23 -38.94
CA LEU A 24 -4.72 10.41 -38.29
C LEU A 24 -5.65 10.02 -37.13
N ALA A 25 -6.50 9.01 -37.33
CA ALA A 25 -7.37 8.50 -36.27
C ALA A 25 -6.55 7.93 -35.09
N GLY A 26 -5.46 7.20 -35.37
CA GLY A 26 -4.53 6.71 -34.35
C GLY A 26 -3.85 7.83 -33.58
N ALA A 27 -3.36 8.87 -34.27
CA ALA A 27 -2.73 10.02 -33.63
C ALA A 27 -3.71 10.82 -32.75
N LEU A 28 -4.95 11.01 -33.22
CA LEU A 28 -6.01 11.65 -32.43
C LEU A 28 -6.39 10.82 -31.21
N GLY A 29 -6.46 9.48 -31.36
CA GLY A 29 -6.70 8.56 -30.25
C GLY A 29 -5.59 8.63 -29.20
N LEU A 30 -4.33 8.67 -29.62
CA LEU A 30 -3.19 8.82 -28.72
C LEU A 30 -3.19 10.17 -27.99
N ALA A 31 -3.49 11.26 -28.70
CA ALA A 31 -3.60 12.58 -28.09
C ALA A 31 -4.71 12.64 -27.03
N LEU A 32 -5.87 12.03 -27.33
CA LEU A 32 -6.97 11.92 -26.36
C LEU A 32 -6.55 11.06 -25.15
N ALA A 33 -5.86 9.94 -25.37
CA ALA A 33 -5.35 9.10 -24.30
C ALA A 33 -4.35 9.85 -23.40
N ILE A 34 -3.46 10.68 -23.98
CA ILE A 34 -2.53 11.52 -23.21
C ILE A 34 -3.28 12.54 -22.37
N VAL A 35 -4.28 13.23 -22.94
CA VAL A 35 -5.08 14.23 -22.21
C VAL A 35 -5.84 13.59 -21.04
N LEU A 36 -6.50 12.45 -21.30
CA LEU A 36 -7.23 11.73 -20.26
C LEU A 36 -6.29 11.19 -19.18
N ASN A 37 -5.08 10.74 -19.52
CA ASN A 37 -4.15 10.16 -18.55
C ASN A 37 -3.06 11.14 -18.08
N SER A 38 -3.19 12.43 -18.37
CA SER A 38 -2.17 13.45 -18.10
C SER A 38 -1.81 13.56 -16.62
N GLN A 39 -2.78 13.47 -15.71
CA GLN A 39 -2.54 13.41 -14.27
C GLN A 39 -1.70 12.21 -13.85
N GLN A 40 -1.93 11.05 -14.46
CA GLN A 40 -1.17 9.84 -14.15
C GLN A 40 0.28 9.98 -14.65
N LEU A 41 0.45 10.50 -15.86
CA LEU A 41 1.77 10.75 -16.46
C LEU A 41 2.58 11.79 -15.66
N LEU A 42 1.94 12.84 -15.15
CA LEU A 42 2.57 13.81 -14.28
C LEU A 42 2.98 13.19 -12.94
N ARG A 43 2.10 12.39 -12.33
CA ARG A 43 2.41 11.67 -11.09
C ARG A 43 3.60 10.73 -11.27
N GLU A 44 3.62 9.93 -12.33
CA GLU A 44 4.76 9.06 -12.67
C GLU A 44 6.05 9.85 -12.85
N ALA A 45 5.98 11.02 -13.49
CA ALA A 45 7.14 11.89 -13.61
C ALA A 45 7.62 12.43 -12.26
N GLN A 46 6.71 12.84 -11.37
CA GLN A 46 7.04 13.35 -10.04
C GLN A 46 7.63 12.28 -9.10
N GLN A 47 7.29 11.01 -9.31
CA GLN A 47 7.80 9.86 -8.56
C GLN A 47 9.24 9.48 -8.90
N LYS A 48 9.78 9.96 -10.03
CA LYS A 48 11.17 9.64 -10.42
C LYS A 48 12.18 10.17 -9.37
N PRO A 49 13.34 9.51 -9.21
CA PRO A 49 14.42 10.04 -8.38
C PRO A 49 14.85 11.45 -8.82
N PHE A 50 15.35 12.26 -7.89
CA PHE A 50 15.92 13.57 -8.22
C PHE A 50 17.00 13.44 -9.30
N GLY A 51 16.88 14.25 -10.35
CA GLY A 51 17.80 14.25 -11.48
C GLY A 51 17.17 14.82 -12.74
N TRP A 52 17.99 14.99 -13.79
CA TRP A 52 17.59 15.64 -15.03
C TRP A 52 16.41 14.95 -15.73
N GLU A 53 16.30 13.62 -15.63
CA GLU A 53 15.21 12.85 -16.24
C GLU A 53 13.85 13.20 -15.63
N ARG A 54 13.81 13.38 -14.30
CA ARG A 54 12.62 13.86 -13.59
C ARG A 54 12.29 15.27 -14.05
N ASP A 55 13.26 16.18 -13.98
CA ASP A 55 13.04 17.60 -14.26
C ASP A 55 12.48 17.81 -15.68
N VAL A 56 13.03 17.11 -16.67
CA VAL A 56 12.52 17.13 -18.04
C VAL A 56 11.14 16.50 -18.13
N SER A 57 10.90 15.36 -17.46
CA SER A 57 9.59 14.69 -17.49
C SER A 57 8.49 15.57 -16.89
N VAL A 58 8.76 16.19 -15.74
CA VAL A 58 7.82 17.10 -15.06
C VAL A 58 7.57 18.34 -15.92
N ALA A 59 8.62 18.97 -16.47
CA ALA A 59 8.49 20.15 -17.35
C ALA A 59 7.67 19.87 -18.63
N VAL A 60 7.64 18.62 -19.09
CA VAL A 60 6.80 18.20 -20.23
C VAL A 60 5.35 17.99 -19.82
N TRP A 61 5.10 17.31 -18.70
CA TRP A 61 3.74 16.91 -18.32
C TRP A 61 2.96 17.97 -17.54
N GLU A 62 3.64 18.84 -16.80
CA GLU A 62 2.99 19.89 -16.00
C GLU A 62 2.14 20.85 -16.86
N PRO A 63 2.63 21.38 -18.01
CA PRO A 63 1.78 22.19 -18.90
C PRO A 63 0.63 21.41 -19.55
N VAL A 64 0.86 20.12 -19.83
CA VAL A 64 -0.16 19.26 -20.45
C VAL A 64 -1.31 18.99 -19.49
N GLU A 65 -1.01 18.69 -18.22
CA GLU A 65 -2.04 18.56 -17.20
C GLU A 65 -2.68 19.92 -16.85
N GLY A 66 -1.92 21.01 -16.80
CA GLY A 66 -2.49 22.34 -16.62
C GLY A 66 -3.55 22.67 -17.69
N ALA A 67 -3.32 22.28 -18.95
CA ALA A 67 -4.29 22.44 -20.02
C ALA A 67 -5.46 21.43 -19.96
N ALA A 68 -5.19 20.17 -19.61
CA ALA A 68 -6.20 19.10 -19.54
C ALA A 68 -7.18 19.32 -18.37
N SER A 69 -6.68 19.67 -17.19
CA SER A 69 -7.47 20.06 -16.03
C SER A 69 -8.36 21.28 -16.32
N ALA A 70 -7.80 22.33 -16.93
CA ALA A 70 -8.55 23.52 -17.33
C ALA A 70 -9.65 23.23 -18.36
N ALA A 71 -9.44 22.24 -19.23
CA ALA A 71 -10.44 21.76 -20.19
C ALA A 71 -11.50 20.84 -19.57
N GLY A 72 -11.41 20.54 -18.27
CA GLY A 72 -12.34 19.64 -17.58
C GLY A 72 -12.18 18.17 -18.00
N ALA A 73 -10.99 17.75 -18.43
CA ALA A 73 -10.73 16.37 -18.86
C ALA A 73 -11.00 15.31 -17.78
N HIS A 74 -11.08 15.73 -16.50
CA HIS A 74 -11.44 14.89 -15.37
C HIS A 74 -12.97 14.70 -15.21
N LEU A 75 -13.80 15.63 -15.72
CA LEU A 75 -15.25 15.65 -15.51
C LEU A 75 -15.99 14.41 -16.04
N PRO A 76 -15.66 13.85 -17.22
CA PRO A 76 -16.34 12.64 -17.70
C PRO A 76 -16.11 11.42 -16.82
N ARG A 77 -14.94 11.33 -16.16
CA ARG A 77 -14.64 10.25 -15.21
C ARG A 77 -15.42 10.43 -13.91
N LEU A 78 -15.47 11.65 -13.36
CA LEU A 78 -16.28 11.95 -12.18
C LEU A 78 -17.77 11.60 -12.37
N TRP A 79 -18.32 11.87 -13.55
CA TRP A 79 -19.70 11.47 -13.87
C TRP A 79 -19.87 9.96 -13.99
N ALA A 80 -18.85 9.24 -14.49
CA ALA A 80 -18.90 7.79 -14.55
C ALA A 80 -18.84 7.19 -13.14
N ASP A 81 -17.95 7.67 -12.28
CA ASP A 81 -17.77 7.16 -10.92
C ASP A 81 -19.01 7.42 -10.04
N GLU A 82 -19.61 8.61 -10.16
CA GLU A 82 -20.91 8.94 -9.55
C GLU A 82 -22.03 8.02 -10.07
N ALA A 83 -22.09 7.76 -11.38
CA ALA A 83 -23.12 6.90 -11.97
C ALA A 83 -22.98 5.42 -11.56
N PHE A 84 -21.79 4.98 -11.15
CA PHE A 84 -21.53 3.64 -10.64
C PHE A 84 -21.53 3.56 -9.10
N GLY A 85 -21.85 4.65 -8.41
CA GLY A 85 -21.93 4.69 -6.95
C GLY A 85 -20.58 4.50 -6.25
N ARG A 86 -19.46 4.85 -6.90
CA ARG A 86 -18.15 4.89 -6.26
C ARG A 86 -17.97 6.24 -5.58
N ASP A 87 -17.65 6.21 -4.30
CA ASP A 87 -17.44 7.42 -3.51
C ASP A 87 -16.20 8.16 -4.02
N VAL A 88 -16.41 9.40 -4.46
CA VAL A 88 -15.40 10.27 -5.09
C VAL A 88 -14.46 10.90 -4.03
N SER A 89 -14.62 10.50 -2.77
CA SER A 89 -13.83 10.98 -1.63
C SER A 89 -12.59 10.11 -1.33
N ASP A 90 -12.40 8.99 -2.05
CA ASP A 90 -11.32 8.03 -1.81
C ASP A 90 -10.35 7.90 -3.02
N PRO A 91 -9.13 8.47 -2.95
CA PRO A 91 -8.12 8.34 -4.01
C PRO A 91 -7.61 6.90 -4.20
N GLY A 92 -7.94 5.96 -3.31
CA GLY A 92 -7.43 4.59 -3.26
C GLY A 92 -8.12 3.58 -4.19
N THR A 93 -9.27 3.91 -4.78
CA THR A 93 -9.99 3.01 -5.71
C THR A 93 -9.53 3.13 -7.17
N MET A 94 -8.22 3.24 -7.40
CA MET A 94 -7.63 3.10 -8.74
C MET A 94 -7.46 1.62 -9.11
N THR A 95 -8.55 0.90 -9.40
CA THR A 95 -8.43 -0.37 -10.13
C THR A 95 -8.23 -0.06 -11.62
N ASP A 96 -7.02 -0.28 -12.12
CA ASP A 96 -6.60 -0.11 -13.51
C ASP A 96 -7.26 -1.17 -14.43
N PRO A 97 -8.08 -0.80 -15.43
CA PRO A 97 -8.68 -1.76 -16.36
C PRO A 97 -7.70 -2.32 -17.42
N LEU A 98 -6.44 -1.87 -17.45
CA LEU A 98 -5.43 -2.41 -18.38
C LEU A 98 -4.55 -3.51 -17.77
N SER A 99 -4.58 -3.70 -16.46
CA SER A 99 -3.88 -4.80 -15.78
C SER A 99 -4.67 -6.13 -15.79
N SER A 100 -6.00 -6.08 -16.03
CA SER A 100 -6.86 -7.27 -16.05
C SER A 100 -6.80 -8.09 -17.34
N VAL A 101 -6.10 -7.63 -18.39
CA VAL A 101 -6.05 -8.31 -19.69
C VAL A 101 -4.84 -9.26 -19.82
N ALA A 102 -3.91 -9.26 -18.85
CA ALA A 102 -2.73 -10.12 -18.85
C ALA A 102 -2.92 -11.44 -18.08
N ALA A 103 -4.07 -11.66 -17.44
CA ALA A 103 -4.31 -12.82 -16.58
C ALA A 103 -5.06 -13.99 -17.26
N ASP A 104 -5.50 -13.84 -18.52
CA ASP A 104 -6.45 -14.78 -19.13
C ASP A 104 -5.93 -15.56 -20.37
N GLU A 105 -4.61 -15.51 -20.65
CA GLU A 105 -4.01 -16.27 -21.78
C GLU A 105 -2.96 -17.29 -21.33
N ALA A 106 -3.34 -18.21 -20.44
CA ALA A 106 -2.52 -19.41 -20.20
C ALA A 106 -3.32 -20.63 -19.71
N VAL A 107 -4.44 -20.97 -20.34
CA VAL A 107 -5.00 -22.32 -20.23
C VAL A 107 -5.63 -22.74 -21.55
N ASP A 108 -4.85 -23.33 -22.46
CA ASP A 108 -5.41 -24.38 -23.32
C ASP A 108 -4.36 -25.35 -23.87
N GLU A 109 -4.82 -26.60 -23.99
CA GLU A 109 -4.19 -27.84 -24.49
C GLU A 109 -3.12 -28.54 -23.63
N VAL A 110 -3.48 -29.67 -23.01
CA VAL A 110 -3.52 -31.00 -23.66
C VAL A 110 -4.51 -31.90 -22.90
N GLY A 111 -5.46 -32.47 -23.65
CA GLY A 111 -6.45 -33.40 -23.15
C GLY A 111 -5.91 -34.80 -22.85
N GLY A 112 -6.48 -35.42 -21.82
CA GLY A 112 -6.33 -36.83 -21.50
C GLY A 112 -7.42 -37.26 -20.53
N ALA A 113 -8.47 -37.90 -21.05
CA ALA A 113 -9.62 -38.39 -20.31
C ALA A 113 -9.25 -39.51 -19.33
N VAL A 114 -9.65 -39.39 -18.06
CA VAL A 114 -9.92 -40.54 -17.17
C VAL A 114 -11.05 -40.20 -16.18
N ALA A 115 -12.12 -40.99 -16.31
CA ALA A 115 -13.21 -41.38 -15.41
C ALA A 115 -13.53 -40.62 -14.09
N ASP A 116 -14.84 -40.44 -13.90
CA ASP A 116 -15.56 -40.06 -12.67
C ASP A 116 -15.10 -40.80 -11.40
N ASP A 117 -14.79 -40.05 -10.34
CA ASP A 117 -14.76 -40.51 -8.95
C ASP A 117 -15.58 -39.54 -8.07
N PRO A 118 -16.72 -39.97 -7.49
CA PRO A 118 -17.58 -39.12 -6.70
C PRO A 118 -17.15 -39.13 -5.23
N THR A 119 -16.02 -38.51 -4.91
CA THR A 119 -15.68 -38.17 -3.51
C THR A 119 -14.93 -36.85 -3.41
N ARG A 120 -15.66 -35.73 -3.48
CA ARG A 120 -15.19 -34.45 -2.93
C ARG A 120 -16.25 -33.88 -2.00
N ALA A 121 -16.25 -34.39 -0.77
CA ALA A 121 -16.77 -33.62 0.36
C ALA A 121 -15.93 -32.34 0.48
N GLY A 122 -16.61 -31.21 0.70
CA GLY A 122 -15.99 -29.89 0.76
C GLY A 122 -14.84 -29.83 1.76
N VAL A 123 -13.65 -29.49 1.27
CA VAL A 123 -12.56 -29.00 2.12
C VAL A 123 -12.89 -27.53 2.39
N VAL A 124 -13.43 -27.26 3.57
CA VAL A 124 -13.35 -25.94 4.18
C VAL A 124 -11.87 -25.71 4.39
N VAL A 125 -11.25 -24.84 3.59
CA VAL A 125 -9.89 -24.36 3.88
C VAL A 125 -10.06 -23.47 5.10
N ALA A 126 -9.65 -23.96 6.27
CA ALA A 126 -9.57 -23.15 7.48
C ALA A 126 -8.61 -21.98 7.24
N ASP A 127 -8.90 -20.82 7.81
CA ASP A 127 -7.99 -19.68 7.75
C ASP A 127 -6.65 -20.05 8.41
N PRO A 128 -5.51 -19.82 7.75
CA PRO A 128 -4.21 -20.19 8.31
C PRO A 128 -3.89 -19.33 9.53
N ALA A 129 -3.58 -19.99 10.65
CA ALA A 129 -3.36 -19.34 11.94
C ALA A 129 -2.07 -18.49 11.92
N THR A 130 -2.16 -17.22 12.34
CA THR A 130 -1.00 -16.32 12.43
C THR A 130 0.12 -16.96 13.27
N PRO A 131 1.39 -16.94 12.81
CA PRO A 131 2.50 -17.43 13.62
C PRO A 131 2.57 -16.68 14.95
N ALA A 132 2.79 -17.40 16.04
CA ALA A 132 3.07 -16.75 17.32
C ALA A 132 4.37 -15.95 17.21
N ILE A 133 4.28 -14.63 17.36
CA ILE A 133 5.47 -13.79 17.58
C ILE A 133 6.04 -14.20 18.93
N ALA A 134 7.13 -14.97 18.92
CA ALA A 134 7.91 -15.18 20.13
C ALA A 134 8.43 -13.81 20.55
N GLY A 135 7.85 -13.26 21.62
CA GLY A 135 8.26 -11.98 22.18
C GLY A 135 9.78 -11.90 22.26
N ALA A 136 10.33 -10.79 21.77
CA ALA A 136 11.75 -10.51 21.74
C ALA A 136 12.38 -10.86 23.10
N GLY A 137 13.06 -12.02 23.14
CA GLY A 137 13.83 -12.45 24.28
C GLY A 137 14.94 -11.44 24.49
N SER A 138 14.75 -10.58 25.50
CA SER A 138 15.76 -9.67 26.00
C SER A 138 17.02 -10.46 26.32
N SER A 139 18.09 -10.22 25.57
CA SER A 139 19.43 -10.64 25.98
C SER A 139 19.87 -9.74 27.14
N ASP A 140 20.13 -10.36 28.29
CA ASP A 140 20.61 -9.76 29.53
C ASP A 140 21.62 -8.62 29.31
N GLY A 141 21.24 -7.43 29.76
CA GLY A 141 22.06 -6.23 29.78
C GLY A 141 21.39 -5.19 30.66
N ASP A 142 21.61 -5.31 31.97
CA ASP A 142 21.05 -4.47 33.04
C ASP A 142 21.44 -2.99 32.84
N VAL A 143 20.53 -2.21 32.25
CA VAL A 143 20.49 -0.74 32.37
C VAL A 143 19.05 -0.35 32.68
N ALA A 144 18.78 -0.16 33.97
CA ALA A 144 17.53 0.39 34.47
C ALA A 144 17.25 1.76 33.84
N THR A 145 16.33 1.77 32.87
CA THR A 145 15.66 2.98 32.38
C THR A 145 14.19 2.80 32.73
N GLY A 146 13.67 3.69 33.58
CA GLY A 146 12.33 3.56 34.15
C GLY A 146 11.25 3.45 33.07
N ALA A 147 10.53 2.34 33.08
CA ALA A 147 9.31 2.18 32.31
C ALA A 147 8.34 3.32 32.68
N PRO A 148 7.75 4.03 31.70
CA PRO A 148 6.71 5.00 32.00
C PRO A 148 5.54 4.26 32.67
N ALA A 149 4.98 4.86 33.72
CA ALA A 149 3.81 4.32 34.39
C ALA A 149 2.64 4.29 33.39
N THR A 150 2.31 3.10 32.90
CA THR A 150 1.14 2.85 32.05
C THR A 150 -0.11 3.25 32.85
N THR A 151 -0.71 4.38 32.48
CA THR A 151 -2.10 4.67 32.85
C THR A 151 -2.96 3.51 32.39
N MET A 152 -3.75 2.96 33.32
CA MET A 152 -4.63 1.80 33.18
C MET A 152 -5.27 1.69 31.78
N PRO A 153 -5.38 0.49 31.17
CA PRO A 153 -5.93 0.36 29.84
C PRO A 153 -7.34 0.93 29.79
N TRP A 154 -7.61 1.73 28.76
CA TRP A 154 -8.96 2.14 28.40
C TRP A 154 -9.78 0.90 28.02
N PHE A 155 -11.06 0.87 28.38
CA PHE A 155 -11.99 -0.24 28.13
C PHE A 155 -13.04 0.23 27.12
N PRO A 156 -12.79 0.16 25.81
CA PRO A 156 -13.78 0.52 24.80
C PRO A 156 -15.01 -0.39 24.90
N THR A 157 -16.15 0.10 24.42
CA THR A 157 -17.40 -0.66 24.36
C THR A 157 -18.12 -0.36 23.06
N SER A 158 -19.15 -1.13 22.68
CA SER A 158 -19.93 -0.82 21.48
C SER A 158 -20.66 0.53 21.54
N ALA A 159 -20.84 1.10 22.74
CA ALA A 159 -21.44 2.42 22.94
C ALA A 159 -20.40 3.56 22.98
N ASP A 160 -19.13 3.22 23.13
CA ASP A 160 -17.97 4.12 23.21
C ASP A 160 -16.76 3.37 22.64
N PRO A 161 -16.73 3.17 21.30
CA PRO A 161 -15.74 2.33 20.66
C PRO A 161 -14.39 3.05 20.58
N LEU A 162 -13.31 2.27 20.52
CA LEU A 162 -12.00 2.80 20.17
C LEU A 162 -11.98 3.24 18.72
N ARG A 163 -11.61 4.50 18.45
CA ARG A 163 -11.44 5.00 17.09
C ARG A 163 -10.01 4.71 16.63
N LEU A 164 -9.88 3.88 15.61
CA LEU A 164 -8.60 3.49 15.03
C LEU A 164 -8.48 4.09 13.62
N HIS A 165 -7.37 4.76 13.34
CA HIS A 165 -7.10 5.27 11.99
C HIS A 165 -5.76 4.72 11.45
N ILE A 166 -5.77 4.13 10.25
CA ILE A 166 -4.62 3.44 9.65
C ILE A 166 -4.16 4.19 8.39
N MET A 167 -2.94 4.72 8.39
CA MET A 167 -2.38 5.52 7.28
C MET A 167 -1.04 5.00 6.80
N GLY A 168 -0.75 5.19 5.50
CA GLY A 168 0.59 4.93 5.00
C GLY A 168 0.75 4.97 3.49
N ASP A 169 1.91 4.50 3.05
CA ASP A 169 2.22 4.35 1.63
C ASP A 169 1.51 3.13 1.01
N SER A 170 1.97 2.64 -0.15
CA SER A 170 1.38 1.49 -0.82
C SER A 170 1.38 0.20 0.01
N MET A 171 2.21 0.12 1.05
CA MET A 171 2.21 -1.03 1.95
C MET A 171 0.91 -1.14 2.74
N VAL A 172 0.23 -0.03 3.02
CA VAL A 172 -1.04 0.00 3.76
C VAL A 172 -2.23 -0.46 2.94
N GLN A 173 -2.19 -0.32 1.61
CA GLN A 173 -3.33 -0.56 0.73
C GLN A 173 -4.09 -1.85 1.06
N PHE A 174 -3.38 -2.98 1.22
CA PHE A 174 -4.05 -4.26 1.45
C PHE A 174 -4.35 -4.52 2.91
N PHE A 175 -3.34 -4.43 3.79
CA PHE A 175 -3.56 -4.79 5.20
C PHE A 175 -4.44 -3.77 5.93
N GLY A 176 -4.44 -2.49 5.54
CA GLY A 176 -5.31 -1.46 6.12
C GLY A 176 -6.78 -1.85 6.00
N HIS A 177 -7.23 -2.25 4.80
CA HIS A 177 -8.61 -2.72 4.61
C HIS A 177 -8.92 -4.02 5.37
N VAL A 178 -7.96 -4.95 5.44
CA VAL A 178 -8.13 -6.18 6.21
C VAL A 178 -8.23 -5.89 7.71
N MET A 179 -7.40 -4.99 8.22
CA MET A 179 -7.39 -4.57 9.62
C MET A 179 -8.68 -3.83 9.99
N VAL A 180 -9.23 -2.99 9.10
CA VAL A 180 -10.54 -2.36 9.33
C VAL A 180 -11.63 -3.41 9.54
N GLY A 181 -11.66 -4.46 8.70
CA GLY A 181 -12.61 -5.57 8.88
C GLY A 181 -12.44 -6.28 10.22
N LEU A 182 -11.21 -6.70 10.54
CA LEU A 182 -10.91 -7.39 11.79
C LEU A 182 -11.20 -6.54 13.04
N ALA A 183 -10.88 -5.24 12.98
CA ALA A 183 -11.12 -4.30 14.06
C ALA A 183 -12.63 -4.11 14.28
N ASN A 184 -13.40 -3.88 13.22
CA ASN A 184 -14.86 -3.73 13.32
C ASN A 184 -15.55 -5.01 13.82
N ASP A 185 -15.02 -6.19 13.45
CA ASP A 185 -15.53 -7.49 13.92
C ASP A 185 -15.38 -7.68 15.45
N THR A 186 -14.51 -6.90 16.11
CA THR A 186 -14.43 -6.90 17.59
C THR A 186 -15.67 -6.28 18.26
N GLY A 187 -16.46 -5.49 17.53
CA GLY A 187 -17.63 -4.78 18.06
C GLY A 187 -17.32 -3.63 19.02
N VAL A 188 -16.04 -3.37 19.30
CA VAL A 188 -15.58 -2.30 20.23
C VAL A 188 -14.53 -1.39 19.62
N ILE A 189 -14.16 -1.61 18.35
CA ILE A 189 -13.30 -0.71 17.57
C ILE A 189 -14.07 -0.23 16.35
N GLU A 190 -14.02 1.08 16.09
CA GLU A 190 -14.41 1.70 14.83
C GLU A 190 -13.14 2.10 14.07
N ALA A 191 -12.90 1.45 12.95
CA ALA A 191 -11.66 1.64 12.19
C ALA A 191 -11.88 2.28 10.81
N SER A 192 -10.98 3.18 10.44
CA SER A 192 -10.85 3.75 9.09
C SER A 192 -9.41 3.61 8.59
N THR A 193 -9.24 3.66 7.27
CA THR A 193 -7.91 3.57 6.65
C THR A 193 -7.83 4.45 5.41
N GLU A 194 -6.65 5.03 5.19
CA GLU A 194 -6.29 5.68 3.94
C GLU A 194 -4.85 5.37 3.55
N HIS A 195 -4.55 5.48 2.27
CA HIS A 195 -3.20 5.28 1.77
C HIS A 195 -2.93 6.17 0.56
N GLN A 196 -1.66 6.54 0.39
CA GLN A 196 -1.21 7.20 -0.83
C GLN A 196 -0.10 6.39 -1.48
N LEU A 197 -0.40 5.83 -2.66
CA LEU A 197 0.57 5.04 -3.42
C LEU A 197 1.81 5.87 -3.78
N SER A 198 2.96 5.19 -3.76
CA SER A 198 4.27 5.76 -4.14
C SER A 198 4.71 6.98 -3.30
N SER A 199 4.09 7.20 -2.15
CA SER A 199 4.43 8.28 -1.22
C SER A 199 5.36 7.81 -0.11
N GLY A 200 5.73 8.75 0.76
CA GLY A 200 6.52 8.55 1.96
C GLY A 200 6.99 9.91 2.50
N LEU A 201 7.82 9.92 3.53
CA LEU A 201 8.27 11.12 4.22
C LEU A 201 9.47 11.81 3.53
N SER A 202 10.14 11.16 2.58
CA SER A 202 11.27 11.74 1.86
C SER A 202 10.88 12.84 0.87
N ARG A 203 9.61 12.86 0.42
CA ARG A 203 9.12 13.72 -0.66
C ARG A 203 7.81 14.45 -0.30
N PRO A 204 7.85 15.43 0.64
CA PRO A 204 6.68 16.24 0.96
C PRO A 204 6.18 17.07 -0.23
N ASP A 205 7.02 17.30 -1.25
CA ASP A 205 6.62 17.92 -2.52
C ASP A 205 5.74 17.02 -3.39
N PHE A 206 5.75 15.70 -3.17
CA PHE A 206 4.87 14.74 -3.84
C PHE A 206 3.58 14.51 -3.05
N TYR A 207 3.70 14.26 -1.73
CA TYR A 207 2.56 14.14 -0.83
C TYR A 207 2.94 14.57 0.59
N ASP A 208 2.17 15.49 1.15
CA ASP A 208 2.42 16.08 2.46
C ASP A 208 1.68 15.32 3.57
N TRP A 209 2.27 14.19 3.98
CA TRP A 209 1.78 13.38 5.10
C TRP A 209 1.59 14.15 6.41
N PRO A 210 2.53 15.00 6.87
CA PRO A 210 2.32 15.83 8.06
C PRO A 210 1.04 16.65 8.01
N THR A 211 0.77 17.34 6.90
CA THR A 211 -0.47 18.11 6.74
C THR A 211 -1.69 17.20 6.76
N ARG A 212 -1.67 16.08 6.01
CA ARG A 212 -2.80 15.14 5.98
C ARG A 212 -3.11 14.56 7.36
N ILE A 213 -2.08 14.18 8.11
CA ILE A 213 -2.23 13.65 9.47
C ILE A 213 -2.90 14.70 10.36
N VAL A 214 -2.49 15.97 10.32
CA VAL A 214 -3.15 17.02 11.10
C VAL A 214 -4.63 17.16 10.75
N GLU A 215 -5.00 17.03 9.47
CA GLU A 215 -6.41 17.07 9.05
C GLU A 215 -7.21 15.90 9.62
N VAL A 216 -6.67 14.68 9.55
CA VAL A 216 -7.30 13.47 10.11
C VAL A 216 -7.46 13.60 11.63
N LEU A 217 -6.40 14.02 12.34
CA LEU A 217 -6.45 14.21 13.79
C LEU A 217 -7.49 15.26 14.20
N ALA A 218 -7.70 16.30 13.40
CA ALA A 218 -8.70 17.32 13.68
C ALA A 218 -10.14 16.87 13.34
N ALA A 219 -10.30 16.04 12.30
CA ALA A 219 -11.61 15.62 11.80
C ALA A 219 -12.17 14.39 12.53
N GLU A 220 -11.31 13.40 12.77
CA GLU A 220 -11.70 12.09 13.31
C GLU A 220 -11.29 11.93 14.78
N ASP A 221 -10.26 12.66 15.21
CA ASP A 221 -9.70 12.61 16.56
C ASP A 221 -9.46 11.16 17.04
N PRO A 222 -8.76 10.31 16.27
CA PRO A 222 -8.65 8.89 16.60
C PRO A 222 -7.96 8.66 17.94
N ASP A 223 -8.29 7.58 18.64
CA ASP A 223 -7.67 7.24 19.92
C ASP A 223 -6.41 6.39 19.72
N ALA A 224 -6.34 5.66 18.60
CA ALA A 224 -5.15 4.97 18.15
C ALA A 224 -4.89 5.23 16.67
N VAL A 225 -3.61 5.32 16.30
CA VAL A 225 -3.17 5.47 14.92
C VAL A 225 -2.15 4.40 14.57
N VAL A 226 -2.29 3.79 13.39
CA VAL A 226 -1.30 2.88 12.79
C VAL A 226 -0.67 3.58 11.60
N LEU A 227 0.66 3.71 11.61
CA LEU A 227 1.41 4.30 10.51
C LEU A 227 2.38 3.29 9.90
N MET A 228 2.37 3.16 8.58
CA MET A 228 3.40 2.42 7.84
C MET A 228 3.91 3.25 6.66
N PHE A 229 5.14 3.71 6.77
CA PHE A 229 5.87 4.42 5.72
C PHE A 229 7.19 3.71 5.43
N GLY A 230 7.88 4.15 4.38
CA GLY A 230 9.28 3.79 4.17
C GLY A 230 9.55 3.08 2.84
N GLY A 231 8.53 2.50 2.20
CA GLY A 231 8.71 1.74 0.96
C GLY A 231 9.35 2.58 -0.15
N ASN A 232 9.04 3.88 -0.18
CA ASN A 232 9.58 4.82 -1.17
C ASN A 232 10.61 5.80 -0.59
N ASP A 233 10.94 5.71 0.70
CA ASP A 233 11.70 6.75 1.38
C ASP A 233 13.20 6.63 1.24
N ALA A 234 13.68 5.44 0.86
CA ALA A 234 15.07 5.18 0.52
C ALA A 234 15.48 5.82 -0.84
N GLN A 235 15.28 7.13 -0.96
CA GLN A 235 15.68 8.00 -2.07
C GLN A 235 16.45 9.22 -1.54
N ALA A 236 17.12 9.97 -2.41
CA ALA A 236 17.78 11.21 -1.99
C ALA A 236 16.74 12.23 -1.48
N ILE A 237 17.15 13.10 -0.56
CA ILE A 237 16.29 14.14 0.03
C ILE A 237 16.89 15.51 -0.27
N VAL A 238 16.06 16.53 -0.46
CA VAL A 238 16.51 17.92 -0.54
C VAL A 238 16.48 18.54 0.87
N VAL A 239 17.63 19.05 1.31
CA VAL A 239 17.84 19.75 2.60
C VAL A 239 18.42 21.11 2.28
N ASP A 240 17.72 22.20 2.64
CA ASP A 240 18.15 23.58 2.36
C ASP A 240 18.56 23.83 0.89
N GLY A 241 17.83 23.21 -0.05
CA GLY A 241 18.10 23.31 -1.48
C GLY A 241 19.27 22.46 -1.98
N GLN A 242 19.91 21.65 -1.13
CA GLN A 242 20.98 20.71 -1.48
C GLN A 242 20.48 19.27 -1.46
N ILE A 243 20.96 18.44 -2.39
CA ILE A 243 20.61 17.01 -2.44
C ILE A 243 21.48 16.25 -1.45
N ALA A 244 20.87 15.76 -0.36
CA ALA A 244 21.46 14.78 0.53
C ALA A 244 21.30 13.38 -0.07
N ARG A 245 22.42 12.71 -0.34
CA ARG A 245 22.41 11.33 -0.84
C ARG A 245 21.78 10.43 0.21
N ARG A 246 20.95 9.48 -0.23
CA ARG A 246 20.40 8.40 0.61
C ARG A 246 21.42 7.83 1.58
N PHE A 247 21.06 7.76 2.85
CA PHE A 247 21.86 7.25 3.97
C PHE A 247 23.21 7.97 4.21
N SER A 248 23.42 9.17 3.64
CA SER A 248 24.46 10.07 4.15
C SER A 248 24.05 10.66 5.51
N ASP A 249 25.00 11.17 6.29
CA ASP A 249 24.71 11.77 7.60
C ASP A 249 23.65 12.88 7.51
N ALA A 250 23.71 13.73 6.48
CA ALA A 250 22.71 14.77 6.24
C ALA A 250 21.32 14.19 5.92
N TRP A 251 21.27 13.06 5.21
CA TRP A 251 20.02 12.38 4.92
C TRP A 251 19.44 11.74 6.18
N VAL A 252 20.26 11.05 6.98
CA VAL A 252 19.81 10.41 8.23
C VAL A 252 19.28 11.48 9.18
N GLN A 253 20.01 12.58 9.35
CA GLN A 253 19.57 13.69 10.18
C GLN A 253 18.21 14.25 9.75
N GLU A 254 18.04 14.57 8.47
CA GLU A 254 16.79 15.12 7.95
C GLU A 254 15.64 14.10 8.04
N TYR A 255 15.88 12.86 7.63
CA TYR A 255 14.83 11.83 7.63
C TYR A 255 14.39 11.47 9.05
N SER A 256 15.33 11.35 10.00
CA SER A 256 15.03 11.22 11.43
C SER A 256 14.18 12.38 11.94
N ALA A 257 14.49 13.63 11.54
CA ALA A 257 13.70 14.79 11.94
C ALA A 257 12.26 14.72 11.41
N ARG A 258 12.06 14.27 10.17
CA ARG A 258 10.71 14.09 9.58
C ARG A 258 9.92 12.98 10.25
N VAL A 259 10.54 11.82 10.47
CA VAL A 259 9.92 10.69 11.20
C VAL A 259 9.51 11.12 12.59
N GLY A 260 10.44 11.73 13.33
CA GLY A 260 10.17 12.23 14.67
C GLY A 260 9.06 13.29 14.70
N HIS A 261 9.04 14.20 13.73
CA HIS A 261 7.97 15.19 13.62
C HIS A 261 6.59 14.55 13.44
N VAL A 262 6.46 13.55 12.57
CA VAL A 262 5.19 12.83 12.38
C VAL A 262 4.76 12.13 13.67
N MET A 263 5.69 11.46 14.35
CA MET A 263 5.41 10.84 15.65
C MET A 263 4.88 11.87 16.66
N ASP A 264 5.55 13.03 16.76
CA ASP A 264 5.16 14.11 17.69
C ASP A 264 3.79 14.73 17.32
N LEU A 265 3.47 14.85 16.04
CA LEU A 265 2.16 15.33 15.58
C LEU A 265 1.03 14.42 16.07
N VAL A 266 1.18 13.10 15.87
CA VAL A 266 0.16 12.12 16.30
C VAL A 266 0.01 12.16 17.82
N THR A 267 1.13 12.07 18.55
CA THR A 267 1.13 12.01 20.02
C THR A 267 1.07 13.38 20.69
N THR A 268 0.58 14.42 19.99
CA THR A 268 0.28 15.71 20.62
C THR A 268 -0.83 15.55 21.67
N ASP A 269 -1.75 14.62 21.44
CA ASP A 269 -2.61 14.08 22.48
C ASP A 269 -1.81 13.05 23.31
N PRO A 270 -1.64 13.25 24.63
CA PRO A 270 -0.86 12.35 25.48
C PRO A 270 -1.53 10.99 25.75
N ASP A 271 -2.82 10.85 25.42
CA ASP A 271 -3.60 9.63 25.61
C ASP A 271 -3.71 8.81 24.31
N ARG A 272 -3.42 9.42 23.15
CA ARG A 272 -3.40 8.72 21.86
C ARG A 272 -2.20 7.77 21.74
N VAL A 273 -2.48 6.57 21.24
CA VAL A 273 -1.46 5.54 20.96
C VAL A 273 -1.05 5.60 19.48
N LEU A 274 0.25 5.57 19.21
CA LEU A 274 0.77 5.40 17.85
C LEU A 274 1.49 4.06 17.72
N LEU A 275 0.99 3.19 16.83
CA LEU A 275 1.72 2.02 16.33
C LEU A 275 2.49 2.40 15.07
N TRP A 276 3.81 2.48 15.14
CA TRP A 276 4.68 2.71 13.99
C TRP A 276 5.20 1.40 13.44
N VAL A 277 4.74 1.01 12.25
CA VAL A 277 4.99 -0.28 11.65
C VAL A 277 6.26 -0.24 10.79
N GLY A 278 7.24 -1.08 11.14
CA GLY A 278 8.46 -1.25 10.35
C GLY A 278 8.20 -1.99 9.03
N GLN A 279 9.10 -1.80 8.06
CA GLN A 279 9.07 -2.50 6.77
C GLN A 279 9.49 -3.97 6.93
N PRO A 280 8.78 -4.92 6.31
CA PRO A 280 9.09 -6.34 6.43
C PRO A 280 10.32 -6.72 5.60
N ILE A 281 10.76 -7.98 5.69
CA ILE A 281 11.86 -8.49 4.85
C ILE A 281 11.42 -8.52 3.39
N MET A 282 12.25 -7.98 2.49
CA MET A 282 11.99 -7.91 1.05
C MET A 282 12.79 -8.95 0.25
N GLU A 283 12.30 -9.33 -0.93
CA GLU A 283 12.95 -10.35 -1.78
C GLU A 283 14.30 -9.90 -2.34
N ASP A 284 14.35 -8.69 -2.90
CA ASP A 284 15.58 -8.14 -3.45
C ASP A 284 16.52 -7.70 -2.30
N PRO A 285 17.76 -8.24 -2.21
CA PRO A 285 18.65 -7.94 -1.10
C PRO A 285 19.08 -6.46 -1.01
N GLU A 286 19.18 -5.76 -2.14
CA GLU A 286 19.56 -4.34 -2.11
C GLU A 286 18.41 -3.48 -1.62
N TYR A 287 17.19 -3.79 -2.04
CA TYR A 287 15.98 -3.14 -1.55
C TYR A 287 15.72 -3.49 -0.07
N ASP A 288 15.91 -4.73 0.35
CA ASP A 288 15.79 -5.15 1.76
C ASP A 288 16.78 -4.40 2.66
N ALA A 289 18.04 -4.25 2.23
CA ALA A 289 19.04 -3.48 2.97
C ALA A 289 18.63 -2.00 3.12
N ARG A 290 17.93 -1.44 2.12
CA ARG A 290 17.38 -0.08 2.22
C ARG A 290 16.23 -0.03 3.23
N MET A 291 15.31 -1.00 3.22
CA MET A 291 14.22 -1.07 4.19
C MET A 291 14.75 -1.23 5.62
N GLN A 292 15.82 -2.02 5.81
CA GLN A 292 16.50 -2.13 7.09
C GLN A 292 17.05 -0.77 7.56
N GLY A 293 17.75 -0.03 6.69
CA GLY A 293 18.27 1.30 7.06
C GLY A 293 17.17 2.32 7.38
N VAL A 294 15.99 2.20 6.76
CA VAL A 294 14.82 3.01 7.09
C VAL A 294 14.22 2.60 8.45
N ASN A 295 14.09 1.30 8.71
CA ASN A 295 13.61 0.77 9.99
C ASN A 295 14.51 1.17 11.17
N GLU A 296 15.84 1.19 10.98
CA GLU A 296 16.78 1.64 12.01
C GLU A 296 16.49 3.09 12.45
N VAL A 297 16.09 3.96 11.52
CA VAL A 297 15.65 5.32 11.85
C VAL A 297 14.32 5.30 12.62
N PHE A 298 13.36 4.49 12.19
CA PHE A 298 12.06 4.38 12.84
C PHE A 298 12.18 3.92 14.30
N GLU A 299 12.91 2.83 14.52
CA GLU A 299 13.14 2.27 15.85
C GLU A 299 13.87 3.29 16.75
N ALA A 300 14.91 3.94 16.23
CA ALA A 300 15.66 4.95 16.98
C ALA A 300 14.83 6.21 17.34
N GLU A 301 13.90 6.64 16.47
CA GLU A 301 13.00 7.77 16.76
C GLU A 301 11.86 7.37 17.70
N ALA A 302 11.29 6.17 17.54
CA ALA A 302 10.24 5.66 18.42
C ALA A 302 10.77 5.49 19.86
N ALA A 303 11.98 4.97 20.04
CA ALA A 303 12.61 4.78 21.35
C ALA A 303 12.77 6.08 22.17
N LYS A 304 12.66 7.26 21.54
CA LYS A 304 12.72 8.56 22.21
C LYS A 304 11.35 8.99 22.77
N ARG A 305 10.28 8.24 22.52
CA ARG A 305 8.89 8.66 22.73
C ARG A 305 8.07 7.58 23.43
N ASN A 306 7.44 7.93 24.55
CA ASN A 306 6.73 6.95 25.39
C ASN A 306 5.39 6.46 24.81
N ARG A 307 4.79 7.20 23.88
CA ARG A 307 3.47 6.90 23.26
C ARG A 307 3.58 6.40 21.82
N VAL A 308 4.80 6.07 21.40
CA VAL A 308 5.07 5.49 20.10
C VAL A 308 5.56 4.07 20.32
N HIS A 309 4.79 3.11 19.84
CA HIS A 309 5.16 1.71 19.85
C HIS A 309 5.66 1.30 18.46
N TYR A 310 6.94 0.96 18.37
CA TYR A 310 7.50 0.46 17.11
C TYR A 310 7.21 -1.03 16.98
N VAL A 311 6.61 -1.44 15.86
CA VAL A 311 6.28 -2.83 15.56
C VAL A 311 7.24 -3.37 14.50
N ASP A 312 8.11 -4.31 14.89
CA ASP A 312 9.01 -5.00 13.96
C ASP A 312 8.27 -6.11 13.19
N THR A 313 8.06 -5.89 11.90
CA THR A 313 7.40 -6.85 11.02
C THR A 313 8.37 -7.85 10.38
N ARG A 314 9.69 -7.67 10.51
CA ARG A 314 10.67 -8.53 9.83
C ARG A 314 10.61 -9.96 10.34
N ASN A 315 10.43 -10.14 11.65
CA ASN A 315 10.37 -11.48 12.25
C ASN A 315 9.09 -12.24 11.87
N LEU A 316 7.97 -11.53 11.71
CA LEU A 316 6.70 -12.13 11.28
C LEU A 316 6.80 -12.78 9.89
N PHE A 317 7.58 -12.18 8.98
CA PHE A 317 7.71 -12.64 7.59
C PHE A 317 9.06 -13.30 7.27
N ARG A 318 9.76 -13.77 8.30
CA ARG A 318 11.06 -14.43 8.17
C ARG A 318 10.90 -15.88 7.76
N GLY A 319 11.64 -16.30 6.74
CA GLY A 319 11.74 -17.70 6.34
C GLY A 319 12.58 -18.54 7.31
N PRO A 320 12.56 -19.88 7.16
CA PRO A 320 13.30 -20.80 8.05
C PRO A 320 14.82 -20.57 8.11
N ASN A 321 15.39 -19.99 7.05
CA ASN A 321 16.81 -19.64 6.93
C ASN A 321 17.15 -18.25 7.49
N GLY A 322 16.16 -17.54 8.04
CA GLY A 322 16.34 -16.23 8.62
C GLY A 322 16.20 -15.05 7.64
N GLY A 323 15.97 -15.31 6.35
CA GLY A 323 15.83 -14.29 5.30
C GLY A 323 14.42 -14.23 4.71
N PHE A 324 14.29 -13.63 3.53
CA PHE A 324 13.03 -13.54 2.81
C PHE A 324 12.44 -14.94 2.52
N SER A 325 11.13 -15.08 2.69
CA SER A 325 10.36 -16.17 2.12
C SER A 325 8.99 -15.66 1.70
N ARG A 326 8.56 -16.03 0.50
CA ARG A 326 7.18 -15.81 0.05
C ARG A 326 6.19 -16.70 0.81
N TYR A 327 6.65 -17.87 1.25
CA TYR A 327 5.84 -18.82 2.01
C TYR A 327 6.37 -18.95 3.44
N VAL A 328 5.54 -18.64 4.41
CA VAL A 328 5.90 -18.73 5.84
C VAL A 328 5.01 -19.78 6.50
N ALA A 329 5.60 -20.57 7.40
CA ALA A 329 4.85 -21.56 8.15
C ALA A 329 3.93 -20.88 9.16
N ASP A 330 2.66 -21.22 9.13
CA ASP A 330 1.64 -20.81 10.08
C ASP A 330 1.84 -21.52 11.44
N ALA A 331 0.99 -21.25 12.44
CA ALA A 331 1.11 -21.86 13.76
C ALA A 331 0.99 -23.40 13.74
N ASP A 332 0.34 -23.97 12.73
CA ASP A 332 0.17 -25.41 12.51
C ASP A 332 1.28 -26.02 11.61
N GLY A 333 2.25 -25.20 11.21
CA GLY A 333 3.36 -25.58 10.35
C GLY A 333 3.00 -25.66 8.86
N GLN A 334 1.81 -25.23 8.44
CA GLN A 334 1.41 -25.16 7.04
C GLN A 334 1.99 -23.92 6.37
N LEU A 335 2.49 -24.06 5.15
CA LEU A 335 3.03 -22.93 4.39
C LEU A 335 1.90 -22.07 3.84
N ALA A 336 1.92 -20.78 4.18
CA ALA A 336 0.99 -19.79 3.67
C ALA A 336 1.72 -18.76 2.79
N ASP A 337 1.12 -18.39 1.65
CA ASP A 337 1.66 -17.36 0.75
C ASP A 337 1.43 -15.98 1.36
N VAL A 338 2.47 -15.36 1.91
CA VAL A 338 2.40 -14.08 2.65
C VAL A 338 2.86 -12.88 1.83
N ARG A 339 3.35 -13.09 0.60
CA ARG A 339 3.92 -12.04 -0.25
C ARG A 339 3.41 -12.13 -1.69
N LEU A 340 3.09 -11.00 -2.30
CA LEU A 340 2.85 -10.93 -3.73
C LEU A 340 4.10 -11.29 -4.54
N THR A 341 3.92 -11.56 -5.84
CA THR A 341 4.99 -11.94 -6.77
C THR A 341 6.06 -10.88 -7.00
N ASP A 342 5.82 -9.65 -6.57
CA ASP A 342 6.79 -8.55 -6.67
C ASP A 342 7.85 -8.57 -5.56
N GLY A 343 7.70 -9.44 -4.55
CA GLY A 343 8.63 -9.56 -3.44
C GLY A 343 8.58 -8.38 -2.45
N ILE A 344 7.63 -7.46 -2.61
CA ILE A 344 7.51 -6.20 -1.86
C ILE A 344 6.18 -6.11 -1.11
N HIS A 345 5.04 -6.37 -1.76
CA HIS A 345 3.73 -6.14 -1.13
C HIS A 345 3.18 -7.41 -0.47
N LEU A 346 2.50 -7.26 0.67
CA LEU A 346 1.88 -8.39 1.36
C LEU A 346 0.74 -8.97 0.53
N SER A 347 0.58 -10.29 0.58
CA SER A 347 -0.64 -10.94 0.09
C SER A 347 -1.80 -10.66 1.06
N THR A 348 -3.02 -11.06 0.69
CA THR A 348 -4.16 -11.01 1.63
C THR A 348 -3.90 -11.77 2.93
N ILE A 349 -3.23 -12.93 2.86
CA ILE A 349 -2.88 -13.72 4.05
C ILE A 349 -1.82 -12.98 4.88
N GLY A 350 -0.76 -12.46 4.24
CA GLY A 350 0.26 -11.70 4.94
C GLY A 350 -0.30 -10.44 5.60
N GLY A 351 -1.19 -9.73 4.90
CA GLY A 351 -1.91 -8.58 5.44
C GLY A 351 -2.80 -8.94 6.63
N ARG A 352 -3.51 -10.07 6.57
CA ARG A 352 -4.30 -10.59 7.71
C ARG A 352 -3.41 -10.89 8.92
N TRP A 353 -2.28 -11.56 8.72
CA TRP A 353 -1.34 -11.86 9.81
C TRP A 353 -0.79 -10.59 10.45
N LEU A 354 -0.35 -9.62 9.65
CA LEU A 354 0.09 -8.32 10.16
C LEU A 354 -1.04 -7.62 10.93
N SER A 355 -2.25 -7.62 10.40
CA SER A 355 -3.40 -6.98 11.03
C SER A 355 -3.72 -7.60 12.40
N GLN A 356 -3.67 -8.92 12.52
CA GLN A 356 -3.87 -9.61 13.80
C GLN A 356 -2.78 -9.22 14.80
N VAL A 357 -1.51 -9.23 14.38
CA VAL A 357 -0.39 -8.78 15.22
C VAL A 357 -0.60 -7.34 15.69
N LEU A 358 -1.04 -6.44 14.81
CA LEU A 358 -1.25 -5.03 15.19
C LEU A 358 -2.41 -4.85 16.17
N LEU A 359 -3.46 -5.69 16.08
CA LEU A 359 -4.53 -5.71 17.08
C LEU A 359 -4.01 -6.23 18.43
N ASP A 360 -3.22 -7.31 18.43
CA ASP A 360 -2.60 -7.85 19.64
C ASP A 360 -1.63 -6.83 20.29
N GLU A 361 -0.85 -6.08 19.49
CA GLU A 361 0.03 -5.01 19.97
C GLU A 361 -0.76 -3.81 20.52
N LEU A 362 -1.96 -3.54 19.99
CA LEU A 362 -2.85 -2.50 20.53
C LEU A 362 -3.37 -2.87 21.93
N GLU A 363 -3.54 -4.16 22.21
CA GLU A 363 -3.98 -4.66 23.53
C GLU A 363 -2.97 -4.36 24.66
N LEU A 364 -1.72 -4.03 24.33
CA LEU A 364 -0.74 -3.56 25.31
C LEU A 364 -1.14 -2.21 25.93
N PHE A 365 -2.01 -1.46 25.27
CA PHE A 365 -2.42 -0.11 25.67
C PHE A 365 -3.91 0.00 26.01
N VAL A 366 -4.74 -0.92 25.49
CA VAL A 366 -6.22 -0.88 25.56
C VAL A 366 -6.77 -2.28 25.85
N ASP A 367 -7.80 -2.42 26.68
CA ASP A 367 -8.42 -3.72 26.97
C ASP A 367 -9.64 -3.96 26.07
N LEU A 368 -9.49 -4.81 25.05
CA LEU A 368 -10.53 -5.13 24.06
C LEU A 368 -11.47 -6.27 24.50
N SER A 369 -11.32 -6.83 25.71
CA SER A 369 -12.07 -8.02 26.17
C SER A 369 -13.58 -7.81 26.33
N SER A 370 -14.03 -6.56 26.36
CA SER A 370 -15.44 -6.16 26.43
C SER A 370 -16.25 -6.52 25.18
N GLY A 371 -15.61 -6.74 24.02
CA GLY A 371 -16.26 -7.07 22.76
C GLY A 371 -16.64 -8.54 22.57
N ALA A 372 -16.11 -9.45 23.39
CA ALA A 372 -16.30 -10.90 23.24
C ALA A 372 -17.64 -11.46 23.78
N GLN A 373 -18.67 -10.63 23.96
CA GLN A 373 -19.97 -11.02 24.58
C GLN A 373 -21.12 -11.20 23.59
#